data_AF-A0A5C4IZX3-F1
#
_entry.id   AF-A0A5C4IZX3-F1
#
_cell.length_a   1.000
_cell.length_b   1.000
_cell.length_c   1.000
_cell.angle_alpha   90.00
_cell.angle_beta   90.00
_cell.angle_gamma   90.00
#
_symmetry.space_group_name_H-M   'P 1'
#
loop_
_entity.id
_entity.type
_entity.pdbx_description
1 polymer ?
#
loop_
_entity_poly.entity_id
_entity_poly.type
_entity_poly.pdbx_seq_one_letter_code
_entity_poly.pdbx_strand_id
1 'polypeptide(L)'
;MPVPETLYGTYAVALTEPITDPARLAHDEVARRTAPPLRGLVLGMLDSPMMTLDQRPASQFPPLPRDLLAAYGAAPSDLVAIDAAPHILAVSAAYRPGRPPAHEWAARAVAGAIAAVLRAPVVDVFTPQILTLGHLERSLPGPGRAVRLTDWMLLPHTSGPHGFYFTTKGLARYGLPELQTEDVPPGLVEAWGRLLNGLARRVLDLWLDELPAGEQPLVVDVPEIISVGLRDIAAAQGADEPLHREVAVRLRLDTSPEPALTVLAANGGPDGLEALCEALFGTPESSR
;
A
#
# COMPACT_ATOMS: atom_id res chain seq x y z
N MET A 1 14.15 4.82 -13.61
CA MET A 1 13.34 5.57 -12.63
C MET A 1 14.22 5.99 -11.46
N PRO A 2 14.14 7.24 -10.97
CA PRO A 2 14.97 7.70 -9.86
C PRO A 2 14.62 6.97 -8.56
N VAL A 3 15.64 6.64 -7.76
CA VAL A 3 15.47 5.99 -6.44
C VAL A 3 15.45 7.07 -5.35
N PRO A 4 14.41 7.15 -4.52
CA PRO A 4 14.40 8.08 -3.39
C PRO A 4 15.49 7.73 -2.37
N GLU A 5 16.16 8.73 -1.80
CA GLU A 5 17.15 8.49 -0.74
C GLU A 5 16.50 7.97 0.55
N THR A 6 15.29 8.43 0.85
CA THR A 6 14.55 8.11 2.06
C THR A 6 13.06 8.03 1.76
N LEU A 7 12.41 7.01 2.31
CA LEU A 7 10.98 6.79 2.32
C LEU A 7 10.45 6.92 3.75
N TYR A 8 9.17 7.25 3.86
CA TYR A 8 8.50 7.46 5.15
C TYR A 8 7.24 6.62 5.22
N GLY A 9 7.05 5.93 6.34
CA GLY A 9 5.78 5.29 6.70
C GLY A 9 5.21 6.01 7.91
N THR A 10 3.98 6.50 7.83
CA THR A 10 3.32 7.22 8.93
C THR A 10 1.92 6.67 9.17
N TYR A 11 1.61 6.45 10.45
CA TYR A 11 0.32 5.97 10.93
C TYR A 11 -0.11 6.84 12.11
N ALA A 12 -1.39 7.19 12.17
CA ALA A 12 -1.96 7.94 13.29
C ALA A 12 -2.78 7.00 14.17
N VAL A 13 -2.53 7.01 15.48
CA VAL A 13 -3.34 6.29 16.48
C VAL A 13 -4.21 7.31 17.20
N ALA A 14 -5.53 7.14 17.14
CA ALA A 14 -6.50 8.04 17.75
C ALA A 14 -6.73 7.65 19.23
N LEU A 15 -6.26 8.47 20.15
CA LEU A 15 -6.16 8.15 21.57
C LEU A 15 -7.20 8.90 22.42
N THR A 16 -7.85 8.18 23.32
CA THR A 16 -8.77 8.74 24.33
C THR A 16 -8.02 9.46 25.46
N GLU A 17 -6.81 9.01 25.78
CA GLU A 17 -5.94 9.58 26.82
C GLU A 17 -4.49 9.61 26.32
N PRO A 18 -3.67 10.58 26.77
CA PRO A 18 -2.27 10.63 26.39
C PRO A 18 -1.49 9.47 27.04
N ILE A 19 -0.58 8.86 26.29
CA ILE A 19 0.33 7.85 26.80
C ILE A 19 1.49 8.56 27.51
N THR A 20 1.77 8.16 28.76
CA THR A 20 2.85 8.75 29.57
C THR A 20 4.24 8.50 28.97
N ASP A 21 4.47 7.29 28.46
CA ASP A 21 5.74 6.88 27.84
C ASP A 21 5.45 6.03 26.59
N PRO A 22 5.24 6.67 25.42
CA PRO A 22 4.92 5.97 24.18
C PRO A 22 6.01 4.98 23.75
N ALA A 23 7.28 5.32 23.98
CA ALA A 23 8.41 4.50 23.55
C ALA A 23 8.48 3.19 24.34
N ARG A 24 8.37 3.25 25.68
CA ARG A 24 8.34 2.04 26.51
C ARG A 24 7.12 1.18 26.21
N LEU A 25 5.93 1.79 26.06
CA LEU A 25 4.72 1.04 25.71
C LEU A 25 4.87 0.33 24.36
N ALA A 26 5.38 1.04 23.34
CA ALA A 26 5.63 0.48 22.02
C ALA A 26 6.61 -0.70 22.09
N HIS A 27 7.71 -0.54 22.81
CA HIS A 27 8.74 -1.58 22.95
C HIS A 27 8.17 -2.85 23.59
N ASP A 28 7.48 -2.71 24.73
CA ASP A 28 6.89 -3.84 25.46
C ASP A 28 5.84 -4.58 24.62
N GLU A 29 4.96 -3.84 23.94
CA GLU A 29 3.88 -4.41 23.15
C GLU A 29 4.37 -5.04 21.85
N VAL A 30 5.38 -4.47 21.18
CA VAL A 30 6.04 -5.09 20.03
C VAL A 30 6.75 -6.38 20.44
N ALA A 31 7.50 -6.36 21.56
CA ALA A 31 8.20 -7.53 22.07
C ALA A 31 7.22 -8.67 22.37
N ARG A 32 6.02 -8.33 22.88
CA ARG A 32 4.97 -9.29 23.24
C ARG A 32 4.20 -9.83 22.04
N ARG A 33 3.82 -8.98 21.07
CA ARG A 33 2.84 -9.31 20.02
C ARG A 33 3.44 -9.66 18.66
N THR A 34 4.57 -9.06 18.33
CA THR A 34 5.16 -9.22 16.99
C THR A 34 6.01 -10.48 16.95
N ALA A 35 5.84 -11.35 15.96
CA ALA A 35 6.66 -12.57 15.84
C ALA A 35 8.04 -12.27 15.20
N PRO A 36 9.10 -13.04 15.52
CA PRO A 36 10.33 -13.03 14.72
C PRO A 36 10.08 -13.50 13.27
N PRO A 37 10.85 -13.02 12.27
CA PRO A 37 11.97 -12.07 12.40
C PRO A 37 11.54 -10.60 12.47
N LEU A 38 10.27 -10.27 12.20
CA LEU A 38 9.77 -8.90 12.17
C LEU A 38 10.02 -8.16 13.49
N ARG A 39 9.86 -8.85 14.63
CA ARG A 39 10.14 -8.28 15.96
C ARG A 39 11.52 -7.63 16.06
N GLY A 40 12.57 -8.32 15.60
CA GLY A 40 13.94 -7.81 15.72
C GLY A 40 14.15 -6.56 14.87
N LEU A 41 13.58 -6.53 13.66
CA LEU A 41 13.59 -5.35 12.81
C LEU A 41 12.87 -4.17 13.47
N VAL A 42 11.67 -4.39 14.00
CA VAL A 42 10.85 -3.31 14.58
C VAL A 42 11.50 -2.74 15.84
N LEU A 43 11.98 -3.59 16.75
CA LEU A 43 12.67 -3.14 17.95
C LEU A 43 13.97 -2.39 17.60
N GLY A 44 14.77 -2.91 16.65
CA GLY A 44 15.97 -2.22 16.19
C GLY A 44 15.69 -0.85 15.58
N MET A 45 14.56 -0.67 14.89
CA MET A 45 14.13 0.64 14.39
C MET A 45 13.63 1.56 15.50
N LEU A 46 12.86 1.03 16.45
CA LEU A 46 12.33 1.78 17.60
C LEU A 46 13.45 2.31 18.51
N ASP A 47 14.53 1.55 18.64
CA ASP A 47 15.74 1.93 19.41
C ASP A 47 16.66 2.90 18.64
N SER A 48 16.28 3.31 17.43
CA SER A 48 17.08 4.16 16.54
C SER A 48 16.39 5.51 16.28
N PRO A 49 17.13 6.55 15.83
CA PRO A 49 16.52 7.83 15.44
C PRO A 49 15.68 7.75 14.15
N MET A 50 15.61 6.58 13.50
CA MET A 50 14.83 6.37 12.27
C MET A 50 13.32 6.23 12.56
N MET A 51 12.92 6.10 13.82
CA MET A 51 11.52 6.03 14.22
C MET A 51 11.19 7.13 15.22
N THR A 52 10.00 7.71 15.07
CA THR A 52 9.48 8.76 15.94
C THR A 52 8.07 8.44 16.38
N LEU A 53 7.79 8.73 17.65
CA LEU A 53 6.48 8.60 18.30
C LEU A 53 6.08 9.99 18.78
N ASP A 54 5.34 10.72 17.94
CA ASP A 54 4.96 12.10 18.19
C ASP A 54 3.50 12.16 18.66
N GLN A 55 3.31 12.38 19.97
CA GLN A 55 1.99 12.48 20.59
C GLN A 55 1.63 13.93 20.87
N ARG A 56 0.46 14.36 20.41
CA ARG A 56 -0.05 15.73 20.61
C ARG A 56 -1.55 15.75 20.86
N PRO A 57 -2.10 16.82 21.46
CA PRO A 57 -3.53 17.09 21.39
C PRO A 57 -4.00 17.10 19.94
N ALA A 58 -5.19 16.55 19.67
CA ALA A 58 -5.74 16.47 18.31
C ALA A 58 -5.90 17.85 17.65
N SER A 59 -6.16 18.89 18.46
CA SER A 59 -6.24 20.30 18.00
C SER A 59 -4.91 20.88 17.52
N GLN A 60 -3.79 20.23 17.81
CA GLN A 60 -2.43 20.60 17.36
C GLN A 60 -1.92 19.69 16.25
N PHE A 61 -2.76 18.79 15.74
CA PHE A 61 -2.46 17.89 14.63
C PHE A 61 -3.22 18.34 13.37
N PRO A 62 -2.68 18.15 12.16
CA PRO A 62 -3.48 18.31 10.94
C PRO A 62 -4.77 17.47 11.03
N PRO A 63 -5.93 17.99 10.60
CA PRO A 63 -7.17 17.23 10.70
C PRO A 63 -7.07 15.93 9.91
N LEU A 64 -7.45 14.82 10.53
CA LEU A 64 -7.52 13.53 9.84
C LEU A 64 -8.62 13.61 8.75
N PRO A 65 -8.41 12.97 7.57
CA PRO A 65 -9.24 13.19 6.39
C PRO A 65 -10.57 12.41 6.47
N ARG A 66 -11.43 12.79 7.41
CA ARG A 66 -12.68 12.09 7.77
C ARG A 66 -13.57 11.75 6.57
N ASP A 67 -13.84 12.72 5.71
CA ASP A 67 -14.73 12.51 4.56
C ASP A 67 -14.12 11.54 3.54
N LEU A 68 -12.80 11.54 3.42
CA LEU A 68 -12.07 10.60 2.58
C LEU A 68 -12.10 9.20 3.18
N LEU A 69 -11.90 9.08 4.49
CA LEU A 69 -12.03 7.81 5.22
C LEU A 69 -13.44 7.22 5.03
N ALA A 70 -14.48 8.05 5.14
CA ALA A 70 -15.86 7.64 4.90
C ALA A 70 -16.09 7.19 3.45
N ALA A 71 -15.57 7.93 2.46
CA ALA A 71 -15.66 7.56 1.05
C ALA A 71 -14.98 6.23 0.72
N TYR A 72 -13.92 5.87 1.46
CA TYR A 72 -13.24 4.57 1.36
C TYR A 72 -13.78 3.50 2.31
N GLY A 73 -15.00 3.68 2.85
CA GLY A 73 -15.74 2.64 3.55
C GLY A 73 -15.42 2.49 5.04
N ALA A 74 -14.84 3.51 5.68
CA ALA A 74 -14.69 3.53 7.14
C ALA A 74 -16.05 3.34 7.85
N ALA A 75 -16.07 2.51 8.90
CA ALA A 75 -17.27 2.29 9.68
C ALA A 75 -17.68 3.57 10.43
N PRO A 76 -18.98 3.91 10.52
CA PRO A 76 -19.43 5.11 11.22
C PRO A 76 -18.96 5.20 12.68
N SER A 77 -18.87 4.06 13.38
CA SER A 77 -18.34 4.00 14.75
C SER A 77 -16.87 4.40 14.85
N ASP A 78 -16.07 4.01 13.85
CA ASP A 78 -14.64 4.32 13.84
C ASP A 78 -14.40 5.79 13.52
N LEU A 79 -15.21 6.37 12.63
CA LEU A 79 -15.21 7.80 12.36
C LEU A 79 -15.55 8.61 13.62
N VAL A 80 -16.57 8.19 14.39
CA VAL A 80 -16.92 8.82 15.66
C VAL A 80 -15.78 8.70 16.67
N ALA A 81 -15.13 7.54 16.76
CA ALA A 81 -14.00 7.34 17.67
C ALA A 81 -12.81 8.24 17.32
N ILE A 82 -12.52 8.44 16.03
CA ILE A 82 -11.49 9.37 15.55
C ILE A 82 -11.86 10.82 15.88
N ASP A 83 -13.08 11.24 15.57
CA ASP A 83 -13.55 12.62 15.81
C ASP A 83 -13.55 12.97 17.31
N ALA A 84 -13.81 11.97 18.17
CA ALA A 84 -13.85 12.14 19.62
C ALA A 84 -12.47 12.04 20.29
N ALA A 85 -11.40 11.65 19.58
CA ALA A 85 -10.09 11.43 20.17
C ALA A 85 -9.42 12.77 20.54
N PRO A 86 -9.17 13.06 21.84
CA PRO A 86 -8.50 14.29 22.26
C PRO A 86 -7.00 14.31 21.93
N HIS A 87 -6.39 13.16 21.65
CA HIS A 87 -4.96 13.04 21.36
C HIS A 87 -4.71 12.17 20.14
N ILE A 88 -3.67 12.51 19.39
CA ILE A 88 -3.17 11.71 18.27
C ILE A 88 -1.73 11.34 18.56
N LEU A 89 -1.38 10.07 18.36
CA LEU A 89 0.00 9.61 18.27
C LEU A 89 0.34 9.34 16.81
N ALA A 90 1.27 10.10 16.24
CA ALA A 90 1.86 9.81 14.95
C ALA A 90 3.06 8.88 15.14
N VAL A 91 2.96 7.69 14.56
CA VAL A 91 4.04 6.70 14.48
C VAL A 91 4.66 6.83 13.10
N SER A 92 5.87 7.38 13.03
CA SER A 92 6.58 7.57 11.76
C SER A 92 7.91 6.85 11.76
N ALA A 93 8.23 6.20 10.64
CA ALA A 93 9.55 5.62 10.40
C ALA A 93 10.10 6.11 9.07
N ALA A 94 11.40 6.39 9.04
CA ALA A 94 12.14 6.80 7.85
C ALA A 94 13.21 5.74 7.53
N TYR A 95 13.29 5.29 6.29
CA TYR A 95 14.33 4.36 5.87
C TYR A 95 14.56 4.44 4.36
N ARG A 96 15.72 3.94 3.91
CA ARG A 96 15.98 3.80 2.48
C ARG A 96 15.04 2.78 1.83
N PRO A 97 14.75 2.92 0.52
CA PRO A 97 14.10 1.86 -0.25
C PRO A 97 14.83 0.52 -0.15
N GLY A 98 14.10 -0.59 -0.27
CA GLY A 98 14.69 -1.92 -0.35
C GLY A 98 13.82 -3.03 0.25
N ARG A 99 14.41 -4.23 0.32
CA ARG A 99 13.79 -5.43 0.86
C ARG A 99 14.41 -5.82 2.20
N PRO A 100 13.63 -5.89 3.30
CA PRO A 100 12.21 -5.53 3.40
C PRO A 100 11.98 -4.00 3.41
N PRO A 101 10.74 -3.54 3.12
CA PRO A 101 10.35 -2.13 3.28
C PRO A 101 10.20 -1.80 4.78
N ALA A 102 11.35 -1.61 5.44
CA ALA A 102 11.46 -1.59 6.89
C ALA A 102 10.65 -0.45 7.53
N HIS A 103 10.63 0.74 6.93
CA HIS A 103 9.87 1.90 7.40
C HIS A 103 8.37 1.59 7.52
N GLU A 104 7.78 1.05 6.46
CA GLU A 104 6.36 0.73 6.43
C GLU A 104 5.99 -0.38 7.42
N TRP A 105 6.79 -1.46 7.44
CA TRP A 105 6.53 -2.59 8.33
C TRP A 105 6.69 -2.21 9.81
N ALA A 106 7.73 -1.44 10.14
CA ALA A 106 8.01 -1.07 11.52
C ALA A 106 6.98 -0.06 12.04
N ALA A 107 6.65 0.98 11.27
CA ALA A 107 5.67 1.98 11.68
C ALA A 107 4.27 1.36 11.85
N ARG A 108 3.83 0.52 10.91
CA ARG A 108 2.53 -0.18 11.01
C ARG A 108 2.48 -1.15 12.19
N ALA A 109 3.57 -1.90 12.42
CA ALA A 109 3.65 -2.83 13.55
C ALA A 109 3.60 -2.12 14.91
N VAL A 110 4.30 -1.00 15.07
CA VAL A 110 4.27 -0.20 16.30
C VAL A 110 2.89 0.42 16.52
N ALA A 111 2.32 1.05 15.49
CA ALA A 111 0.97 1.62 15.56
C ALA A 111 -0.06 0.54 15.93
N GLY A 112 0.02 -0.64 15.31
CA GLY A 112 -0.85 -1.76 15.60
C GLY A 112 -0.67 -2.35 17.01
N ALA A 113 0.57 -2.45 17.50
CA ALA A 113 0.84 -2.93 18.85
C ALA A 113 0.24 -2.00 19.93
N ILE A 114 0.42 -0.69 19.76
CA ILE A 114 -0.16 0.33 20.66
C ILE A 114 -1.69 0.33 20.57
N ALA A 115 -2.24 0.33 19.35
CA ALA A 115 -3.68 0.27 19.14
C ALA A 115 -4.32 -0.97 19.75
N ALA A 116 -3.66 -2.13 19.67
CA ALA A 116 -4.18 -3.38 20.21
C ALA A 116 -4.25 -3.38 21.74
N VAL A 117 -3.39 -2.65 22.45
CA VAL A 117 -3.46 -2.54 23.92
C VAL A 117 -4.43 -1.45 24.36
N LEU A 118 -4.49 -0.33 23.63
CA LEU A 118 -5.36 0.81 23.96
C LEU A 118 -6.77 0.71 23.34
N ARG A 119 -7.01 -0.28 22.48
CA ARG A 119 -8.24 -0.41 21.67
C ARG A 119 -8.54 0.87 20.86
N ALA A 120 -7.49 1.46 20.33
CA ALA A 120 -7.53 2.71 19.58
C ALA A 120 -7.60 2.45 18.07
N PRO A 121 -8.36 3.25 17.29
CA PRO A 121 -8.30 3.21 15.83
C PRO A 121 -6.90 3.58 15.31
N VAL A 122 -6.43 2.85 14.30
CA VAL A 122 -5.23 3.22 13.52
C VAL A 122 -5.68 3.76 12.18
N VAL A 123 -5.22 4.95 11.83
CA VAL A 123 -5.43 5.57 10.53
C VAL A 123 -4.13 5.46 9.75
N ASP A 124 -4.22 4.86 8.57
CA ASP A 124 -3.21 4.99 7.56
C ASP A 124 -3.43 6.33 6.83
N VAL A 125 -2.52 7.28 7.03
CA VAL A 125 -2.67 8.64 6.49
C VAL A 125 -2.28 8.72 5.01
N PHE A 126 -1.55 7.72 4.50
CA PHE A 126 -1.11 7.70 3.11
C PHE A 126 -2.19 7.05 2.24
N THR A 127 -2.67 5.86 2.60
CA THR A 127 -3.90 5.28 2.03
C THR A 127 -5.02 5.52 3.04
N PRO A 128 -5.88 6.52 2.84
CA PRO A 128 -6.87 7.01 3.82
C PRO A 128 -7.84 5.91 4.23
N GLN A 129 -7.42 5.08 5.17
CA GLN A 129 -8.10 3.89 5.65
C GLN A 129 -7.95 3.80 7.16
N ILE A 130 -8.99 3.31 7.81
CA ILE A 130 -8.91 2.87 9.21
C ILE A 130 -8.54 1.40 9.20
N LEU A 131 -7.41 1.06 9.82
CA LEU A 131 -6.89 -0.29 9.86
C LEU A 131 -7.42 -1.00 11.11
N THR A 132 -8.30 -1.98 10.91
CA THR A 132 -8.74 -2.86 11.99
C THR A 132 -7.58 -3.73 12.49
N LEU A 133 -7.67 -4.28 13.70
CA LEU A 133 -6.62 -5.17 14.23
C LEU A 133 -6.34 -6.34 13.28
N GLY A 134 -7.38 -6.97 12.73
CA GLY A 134 -7.22 -8.05 11.76
C GLY A 134 -6.59 -7.60 10.44
N HIS A 135 -6.77 -6.33 10.03
CA HIS A 135 -6.04 -5.76 8.88
C HIS A 135 -4.57 -5.56 9.20
N LEU A 136 -4.26 -4.95 10.34
CA LEU A 136 -2.89 -4.74 10.79
C LEU A 136 -2.12 -6.05 10.83
N GLU A 137 -2.68 -7.07 11.49
CA GLU A 137 -2.07 -8.39 11.65
C GLU A 137 -1.84 -9.11 10.31
N ARG A 138 -2.84 -9.14 9.42
CA ARG A 138 -2.72 -9.85 8.12
C ARG A 138 -1.81 -9.12 7.12
N SER A 139 -1.66 -7.80 7.26
CA SER A 139 -0.87 -6.98 6.32
C SER A 139 0.63 -7.08 6.55
N LEU A 140 1.04 -7.42 7.78
CA LEU A 140 2.44 -7.59 8.16
C LEU A 140 2.96 -8.98 7.77
N PRO A 141 4.27 -9.14 7.51
CA PRO A 141 4.83 -10.44 7.14
C PRO A 141 4.66 -11.47 8.27
N GLY A 142 3.95 -12.55 7.98
CA GLY A 142 3.89 -13.73 8.84
C GLY A 142 5.14 -14.62 8.70
N PRO A 143 5.18 -15.78 9.38
CA PRO A 143 6.27 -16.76 9.27
C PRO A 143 6.57 -17.21 7.83
N GLY A 144 5.54 -17.23 6.96
CA GLY A 144 5.65 -17.54 5.54
C GLY A 144 6.12 -16.38 4.64
N ARG A 145 6.41 -15.19 5.20
CA ARG A 145 6.89 -13.97 4.53
C ARG A 145 6.02 -13.39 3.40
N ALA A 146 4.93 -14.05 3.01
CA ALA A 146 4.00 -13.52 2.03
C ALA A 146 3.28 -12.29 2.60
N VAL A 147 3.33 -11.18 1.85
CA VAL A 147 2.61 -9.95 2.16
C VAL A 147 1.58 -9.72 1.06
N ARG A 148 0.36 -9.38 1.47
CA ARG A 148 -0.73 -8.98 0.58
C ARG A 148 -0.55 -7.54 0.19
N LEU A 149 -0.02 -7.27 -0.99
CA LEU A 149 0.19 -5.90 -1.46
C LEU A 149 -1.12 -5.09 -1.46
N THR A 150 -2.24 -5.74 -1.74
CA THR A 150 -3.59 -5.16 -1.66
C THR A 150 -4.00 -4.64 -0.27
N ASP A 151 -3.33 -5.06 0.82
CA ASP A 151 -3.54 -4.49 2.16
C ASP A 151 -2.72 -3.19 2.40
N TRP A 152 -1.93 -2.75 1.43
CA TRP A 152 -1.04 -1.57 1.49
C TRP A 152 -1.35 -0.52 0.41
N MET A 153 -2.26 -0.83 -0.51
CA MET A 153 -2.66 0.07 -1.59
C MET A 153 -4.18 0.19 -1.72
N LEU A 154 -4.60 1.31 -2.30
CA LEU A 154 -5.94 1.51 -2.83
C LEU A 154 -5.89 1.54 -4.35
N LEU A 155 -7.04 1.25 -4.96
CA LEU A 155 -7.23 1.35 -6.40
C LEU A 155 -8.48 2.20 -6.71
N PRO A 156 -8.44 3.51 -6.39
CA PRO A 156 -9.53 4.41 -6.72
C PRO A 156 -9.75 4.45 -8.23
N HIS A 157 -11.02 4.61 -8.60
CA HIS A 157 -11.43 4.87 -9.96
C HIS A 157 -12.54 5.91 -9.98
N THR A 158 -12.57 6.71 -11.04
CA THR A 158 -13.59 7.75 -11.24
C THR A 158 -14.18 7.63 -12.63
N SER A 159 -15.51 7.77 -12.74
CA SER A 159 -16.18 7.75 -14.04
C SER A 159 -15.92 9.06 -14.79
N GLY A 160 -15.61 8.97 -16.08
CA GLY A 160 -15.51 10.08 -17.02
C GLY A 160 -16.30 9.82 -18.32
N PRO A 161 -16.25 10.77 -19.28
CA PRO A 161 -17.02 10.69 -20.53
C PRO A 161 -16.70 9.48 -21.42
N HIS A 162 -15.50 8.94 -21.32
CA HIS A 162 -14.98 7.88 -22.19
C HIS A 162 -14.76 6.54 -21.47
N GLY A 163 -15.04 6.45 -20.17
CA GLY A 163 -14.79 5.28 -19.35
C GLY A 163 -14.37 5.68 -17.94
N PHE A 164 -13.66 4.79 -17.26
CA PHE A 164 -13.14 5.04 -15.91
C PHE A 164 -11.66 5.38 -15.97
N TYR A 165 -11.28 6.41 -15.20
CA TYR A 165 -9.89 6.66 -14.86
C TYR A 165 -9.53 5.85 -13.62
N PHE A 166 -8.49 5.03 -13.70
CA PHE A 166 -7.90 4.28 -12.60
C PHE A 166 -6.57 4.88 -12.19
N THR A 167 -6.30 4.88 -10.88
CA THR A 167 -4.96 5.13 -10.36
C THR A 167 -4.70 4.24 -9.15
N THR A 168 -3.47 3.75 -8.99
CA THR A 168 -3.05 3.14 -7.71
C THR A 168 -2.77 4.23 -6.69
N LYS A 169 -2.90 3.87 -5.42
CA LYS A 169 -2.39 4.69 -4.32
C LYS A 169 -1.71 3.79 -3.32
N GLY A 170 -0.39 3.83 -3.23
CA GLY A 170 0.39 2.98 -2.32
C GLY A 170 1.77 2.62 -2.85
N LEU A 171 2.02 2.71 -4.15
CA LEU A 171 3.32 2.37 -4.73
C LEU A 171 4.41 3.37 -4.33
N ALA A 172 4.05 4.64 -4.15
CA ALA A 172 5.00 5.66 -3.73
C ALA A 172 5.59 5.42 -2.32
N ARG A 173 4.93 4.61 -1.47
CA ARG A 173 5.51 4.12 -0.20
C ARG A 173 6.77 3.31 -0.38
N TYR A 174 6.95 2.70 -1.55
CA TYR A 174 8.09 1.86 -1.91
C TYR A 174 9.07 2.59 -2.84
N GLY A 175 8.81 3.87 -3.14
CA GLY A 175 9.62 4.69 -4.05
C GLY A 175 9.27 4.53 -5.53
N LEU A 176 8.10 3.95 -5.84
CA LEU A 176 7.61 3.80 -7.20
C LEU A 176 6.55 4.86 -7.56
N PRO A 177 6.51 5.34 -8.81
CA PRO A 177 5.34 6.08 -9.31
C PRO A 177 4.07 5.23 -9.21
N GLU A 178 2.92 5.88 -9.05
CA GLU A 178 1.63 5.20 -9.12
C GLU A 178 1.32 4.76 -10.56
N LEU A 179 0.59 3.66 -10.72
CA LEU A 179 0.06 3.24 -12.00
C LEU A 179 -1.22 4.02 -12.31
N GLN A 180 -1.46 4.32 -13.59
CA GLN A 180 -2.71 4.89 -14.03
C GLN A 180 -3.20 4.32 -15.36
N THR A 181 -4.51 4.37 -15.58
CA THR A 181 -5.14 4.00 -16.84
C THR A 181 -6.33 4.91 -17.10
N GLU A 182 -6.45 5.43 -18.31
CA GLU A 182 -7.59 6.21 -18.77
C GLU A 182 -8.57 5.33 -19.55
N ASP A 183 -9.81 5.80 -19.69
CA ASP A 183 -10.81 5.26 -20.61
C ASP A 183 -11.12 3.76 -20.45
N VAL A 184 -11.04 3.23 -19.22
CA VAL A 184 -11.40 1.84 -18.94
C VAL A 184 -12.91 1.64 -19.12
N PRO A 185 -13.38 0.77 -20.03
CA PRO A 185 -14.81 0.54 -20.23
C PRO A 185 -15.52 0.07 -18.94
N PRO A 186 -16.80 0.47 -18.71
CA PRO A 186 -17.55 0.06 -17.53
C PRO A 186 -17.60 -1.46 -17.30
N GLY A 187 -17.70 -2.25 -18.38
CA GLY A 187 -17.70 -3.72 -18.31
C GLY A 187 -16.38 -4.35 -17.88
N LEU A 188 -15.28 -3.58 -17.88
CA LEU A 188 -13.94 -4.07 -17.52
C LEU A 188 -13.47 -3.60 -16.15
N VAL A 189 -14.23 -2.77 -15.42
CA VAL A 189 -13.78 -2.15 -14.15
C VAL A 189 -13.22 -3.19 -13.16
N GLU A 190 -13.92 -4.29 -12.93
CA GLU A 190 -13.47 -5.33 -11.99
C GLU A 190 -12.23 -6.08 -12.52
N ALA A 191 -12.27 -6.55 -13.78
CA ALA A 191 -11.19 -7.29 -14.41
C ALA A 191 -9.90 -6.45 -14.50
N TRP A 192 -10.04 -5.19 -14.90
CA TRP A 192 -8.94 -4.23 -14.96
C TRP A 192 -8.37 -3.94 -13.58
N GLY A 193 -9.23 -3.82 -12.57
CA GLY A 193 -8.81 -3.65 -11.18
C GLY A 193 -7.94 -4.82 -10.68
N ARG A 194 -8.32 -6.06 -11.04
CA ARG A 194 -7.52 -7.26 -10.73
C ARG A 194 -6.18 -7.24 -11.46
N LEU A 195 -6.17 -6.90 -12.75
CA LEU A 195 -4.95 -6.77 -13.55
C LEU A 195 -4.00 -5.74 -12.94
N LEU A 196 -4.48 -4.55 -12.58
CA LEU A 196 -3.66 -3.48 -11.99
C LEU A 196 -3.05 -3.89 -10.64
N ASN A 197 -3.77 -4.63 -9.79
CA ASN A 197 -3.19 -5.17 -8.55
C ASN A 197 -2.02 -6.13 -8.83
N GLY A 198 -2.17 -7.02 -9.82
CA GLY A 198 -1.10 -7.93 -10.23
C GLY A 198 0.08 -7.19 -10.85
N LEU A 199 -0.19 -6.21 -11.71
CA LEU A 199 0.84 -5.39 -12.34
C LEU A 199 1.63 -4.58 -11.31
N ALA A 200 0.93 -3.95 -10.35
CA ALA A 200 1.55 -3.23 -9.25
C ALA A 200 2.48 -4.15 -8.43
N ARG A 201 2.05 -5.40 -8.19
CA ARG A 201 2.89 -6.39 -7.53
C ARG A 201 4.11 -6.77 -8.36
N ARG A 202 3.94 -7.01 -9.65
CA ARG A 202 5.02 -7.37 -10.56
C ARG A 202 6.06 -6.25 -10.68
N VAL A 203 5.63 -5.01 -10.82
CA VAL A 203 6.49 -3.82 -10.87
C VAL A 203 7.24 -3.65 -9.54
N LEU A 204 6.56 -3.83 -8.41
CA LEU A 204 7.20 -3.76 -7.10
C LEU A 204 8.28 -4.84 -6.93
N ASP A 205 8.02 -6.08 -7.35
CA ASP A 205 9.01 -7.15 -7.26
C ASP A 205 10.23 -6.83 -8.15
N LEU A 206 10.03 -6.41 -9.40
CA LEU A 206 11.12 -5.97 -10.30
C LEU A 206 11.93 -4.80 -9.71
N TRP A 207 11.25 -3.83 -9.11
CA TRP A 207 11.89 -2.69 -8.45
C TRP A 207 12.73 -3.11 -7.26
N LEU A 208 12.18 -3.94 -6.36
CA LEU A 208 12.87 -4.37 -5.15
C LEU A 208 14.04 -5.32 -5.43
N ASP A 209 13.99 -6.09 -6.52
CA ASP A 209 15.09 -6.97 -6.94
C ASP A 209 16.33 -6.17 -7.37
N GLU A 210 16.16 -4.92 -7.82
CA GLU A 210 17.23 -4.00 -8.21
C GLU A 210 17.75 -3.13 -7.03
N LEU A 211 17.20 -3.28 -5.82
CA LEU A 211 17.58 -2.51 -4.64
C LEU A 211 18.37 -3.36 -3.63
N PRO A 212 19.71 -3.43 -3.75
CA PRO A 212 20.53 -4.28 -2.91
C PRO A 212 20.58 -3.80 -1.44
N ALA A 213 20.92 -4.72 -0.54
CA ALA A 213 21.26 -4.40 0.84
C ALA A 213 22.66 -3.74 0.91
N GLY A 214 22.78 -2.48 0.51
CA GLY A 214 24.07 -1.81 0.37
C GLY A 214 23.95 -0.37 -0.14
N GLU A 215 24.91 0.06 -0.96
CA GLU A 215 24.83 1.31 -1.70
C GLU A 215 23.60 1.28 -2.63
N GLN A 216 22.74 2.29 -2.53
CA GLN A 216 21.53 2.37 -3.34
C GLN A 216 21.87 2.93 -4.71
N PRO A 217 21.37 2.31 -5.80
CA PRO A 217 21.49 2.92 -7.12
C PRO A 217 20.72 4.25 -7.14
N LEU A 218 21.19 5.23 -7.90
CA LEU A 218 20.47 6.49 -8.09
C LEU A 218 19.25 6.34 -9.02
N VAL A 219 19.32 5.36 -9.92
CA VAL A 219 18.30 5.06 -10.94
C VAL A 219 18.21 3.55 -11.10
N VAL A 220 16.99 3.04 -11.21
CA VAL A 220 16.69 1.64 -11.57
C VAL A 220 15.98 1.60 -12.91
N ASP A 221 16.41 0.70 -13.80
CA ASP A 221 15.75 0.49 -15.09
C ASP A 221 14.65 -0.56 -14.96
N VAL A 222 13.40 -0.12 -15.12
CA VAL A 222 12.24 -1.03 -15.20
C VAL A 222 11.86 -1.20 -16.66
N PRO A 223 11.65 -2.45 -17.13
CA PRO A 223 11.28 -2.72 -18.52
C PRO A 223 10.01 -1.97 -18.92
N GLU A 224 10.03 -1.39 -20.13
CA GLU A 224 8.84 -0.74 -20.71
C GLU A 224 7.70 -1.75 -20.92
N ILE A 225 8.02 -2.97 -21.35
CA ILE A 225 7.03 -4.03 -21.55
C ILE A 225 7.17 -5.06 -20.43
N ILE A 226 6.09 -5.28 -19.69
CA ILE A 226 6.02 -6.20 -18.55
C ILE A 226 5.01 -7.30 -18.85
N SER A 227 5.41 -8.55 -18.63
CA SER A 227 4.47 -9.67 -18.56
C SER A 227 3.81 -9.68 -17.19
N VAL A 228 2.48 -9.67 -17.17
CA VAL A 228 1.66 -9.79 -15.95
C VAL A 228 0.73 -10.99 -16.08
N GLY A 229 0.73 -11.85 -15.07
CA GLY A 229 -0.04 -13.08 -15.04
C GLY A 229 -1.04 -13.19 -13.91
N LEU A 230 -1.88 -14.24 -13.98
CA LEU A 230 -2.80 -14.60 -12.89
C LEU A 230 -2.06 -14.87 -11.57
N ARG A 231 -0.81 -15.32 -11.66
CA ARG A 231 0.09 -15.49 -10.51
C ARG A 231 0.44 -14.20 -9.81
N ASP A 232 0.72 -13.14 -10.56
CA ASP A 232 1.01 -11.83 -9.97
C ASP A 232 -0.24 -11.28 -9.27
N ILE A 233 -1.42 -11.50 -9.87
CA ILE A 233 -2.72 -11.12 -9.29
C ILE A 233 -2.96 -11.87 -7.98
N ALA A 234 -2.79 -13.19 -7.97
CA ALA A 234 -2.93 -13.98 -6.75
C ALA A 234 -1.90 -13.58 -5.68
N ALA A 235 -0.63 -13.37 -6.08
CA ALA A 235 0.43 -12.95 -5.18
C ALA A 235 0.16 -11.55 -4.57
N ALA A 236 -0.46 -10.63 -5.31
CA ALA A 236 -0.89 -9.33 -4.78
C ALA A 236 -1.93 -9.47 -3.65
N GLN A 237 -2.70 -10.57 -3.64
CA GLN A 237 -3.67 -10.95 -2.62
C GLN A 237 -3.11 -11.94 -1.59
N GLY A 238 -1.82 -12.28 -1.67
CA GLY A 238 -1.17 -13.30 -0.82
C GLY A 238 -1.79 -14.69 -0.98
N ALA A 239 -2.21 -15.02 -2.19
CA ALA A 239 -2.69 -16.33 -2.61
C ALA A 239 -1.77 -16.91 -3.70
N ASP A 240 -1.95 -18.20 -3.99
CA ASP A 240 -1.25 -18.92 -5.06
C ASP A 240 -2.20 -19.19 -6.22
N GLU A 241 -1.65 -19.20 -7.45
CA GLU A 241 -2.40 -19.52 -8.67
C GLU A 241 -1.65 -20.59 -9.51
N PRO A 242 -2.26 -21.78 -9.71
CA PRO A 242 -1.65 -22.82 -10.53
C PRO A 242 -1.73 -22.55 -12.04
N LEU A 243 -2.73 -21.80 -12.52
CA LEU A 243 -2.88 -21.51 -13.95
C LEU A 243 -1.82 -20.52 -14.45
N HIS A 244 -1.28 -20.80 -15.62
CA HIS A 244 -0.29 -19.95 -16.27
C HIS A 244 -0.94 -19.25 -17.45
N ARG A 245 -1.44 -18.04 -17.20
CA ARG A 245 -1.86 -17.09 -18.24
C ARG A 245 -1.22 -15.76 -17.94
N GLU A 246 -0.67 -15.15 -18.97
CA GLU A 246 0.03 -13.87 -18.89
C GLU A 246 -0.31 -13.01 -20.09
N VAL A 247 -0.26 -11.70 -19.88
CA VAL A 247 -0.44 -10.69 -20.92
C VAL A 247 0.68 -9.66 -20.84
N ALA A 248 1.05 -9.10 -21.99
CA ALA A 248 2.06 -8.05 -22.06
C ALA A 248 1.41 -6.67 -21.96
N VAL A 249 1.85 -5.88 -20.99
CA VAL A 249 1.47 -4.48 -20.82
C VAL A 249 2.67 -3.57 -21.10
N ARG A 250 2.41 -2.40 -21.66
CA ARG A 250 3.39 -1.33 -21.82
C ARG A 250 3.21 -0.31 -20.70
N LEU A 251 4.30 0.07 -20.06
CA LEU A 251 4.37 1.17 -19.11
C LEU A 251 5.00 2.39 -19.79
N ARG A 252 4.32 3.53 -19.71
CA ARG A 252 4.87 4.83 -20.11
C ARG A 252 5.02 5.71 -18.88
N LEU A 253 6.22 6.23 -18.65
CA LEU A 253 6.46 7.20 -17.59
C LEU A 253 5.96 8.59 -18.03
N ASP A 254 4.97 9.11 -17.32
CA ASP A 254 4.49 10.48 -17.45
C ASP A 254 5.04 11.29 -16.28
N THR A 255 5.69 12.44 -16.55
CA THR A 255 6.50 13.18 -15.55
C THR A 255 5.85 14.44 -14.99
N SER A 256 4.64 14.78 -15.40
CA SER A 256 3.96 16.02 -15.00
C SER A 256 2.45 15.78 -14.81
N PRO A 257 1.81 16.30 -13.75
CA PRO A 257 2.39 17.15 -12.69
C PRO A 257 3.17 16.37 -11.61
N GLU A 258 2.87 15.08 -11.42
CA GLU A 258 3.63 14.14 -10.59
C GLU A 258 3.98 12.91 -11.43
N PRO A 259 5.10 12.22 -11.16
CA PRO A 259 5.45 11.02 -11.89
C PRO A 259 4.41 9.92 -11.74
N ALA A 260 3.91 9.39 -12.85
CA ALA A 260 3.00 8.25 -12.92
C ALA A 260 3.39 7.30 -14.07
N LEU A 261 3.01 6.03 -13.96
CA LEU A 261 3.20 5.02 -14.99
C LEU A 261 1.86 4.72 -15.66
N THR A 262 1.66 5.24 -16.85
CA THR A 262 0.48 4.95 -17.66
C THR A 262 0.57 3.55 -18.24
N VAL A 263 -0.47 2.76 -17.96
CA VAL A 263 -0.59 1.36 -18.38
C VAL A 263 -1.33 1.30 -19.71
N LEU A 264 -0.69 0.68 -20.70
CA LEU A 264 -1.19 0.53 -22.06
C LEU A 264 -1.12 -0.94 -22.50
N ALA A 265 -1.94 -1.33 -23.47
CA ALA A 265 -1.74 -2.60 -24.16
C ALA A 265 -0.44 -2.58 -24.98
N ALA A 266 0.39 -3.64 -24.87
CA ALA A 266 1.69 -3.67 -25.54
C ALA A 266 1.60 -3.56 -27.08
N ASN A 267 0.56 -4.15 -27.67
CA ASN A 267 0.35 -4.18 -29.12
C ASN A 267 -0.42 -2.94 -29.66
N GLY A 268 -0.91 -2.06 -28.78
CA GLY A 268 -1.73 -0.90 -29.15
C GLY A 268 -3.13 -1.26 -29.69
N GLY A 269 -3.92 -0.25 -30.03
CA GLY A 269 -5.26 -0.40 -30.63
C GLY A 269 -6.43 0.06 -29.74
N PRO A 270 -7.60 0.38 -30.32
CA PRO A 270 -8.76 0.89 -29.58
C PRO A 270 -9.34 -0.13 -28.58
N ASP A 271 -9.26 -1.43 -28.90
CA ASP A 271 -9.81 -2.51 -28.05
C ASP A 271 -8.74 -3.15 -27.17
N GLY A 272 -7.60 -2.47 -26.98
CA GLY A 272 -6.43 -3.05 -26.32
C GLY A 272 -6.68 -3.50 -24.87
N LEU A 273 -7.51 -2.78 -24.12
CA LEU A 273 -7.83 -3.11 -22.73
C LEU A 273 -8.72 -4.37 -22.65
N GLU A 274 -9.72 -4.47 -23.54
CA GLU A 274 -10.61 -5.63 -23.62
C GLU A 274 -9.83 -6.88 -24.00
N ALA A 275 -8.99 -6.80 -25.04
CA ALA A 275 -8.14 -7.91 -25.46
C ALA A 275 -7.20 -8.41 -24.35
N LEU A 276 -6.65 -7.51 -23.52
CA LEU A 276 -5.85 -7.89 -22.36
C LEU A 276 -6.69 -8.65 -21.32
N CYS A 277 -7.86 -8.11 -20.96
CA CYS A 277 -8.75 -8.76 -19.99
C CYS A 277 -9.25 -10.12 -20.49
N GLU A 278 -9.64 -10.23 -21.76
CA GLU A 278 -10.08 -11.49 -22.36
C GLU A 278 -8.96 -12.53 -22.41
N ALA A 279 -7.75 -12.13 -22.80
CA ALA A 279 -6.61 -13.04 -22.84
C ALA A 279 -6.24 -13.58 -21.45
N LEU A 280 -6.39 -12.74 -20.41
CA LEU A 280 -6.02 -13.11 -19.05
C LEU A 280 -7.12 -13.89 -18.33
N PHE A 281 -8.36 -13.39 -18.37
CA PHE A 281 -9.49 -13.92 -17.60
C PHE A 281 -10.45 -14.80 -18.41
N GLY A 282 -10.33 -14.81 -19.74
CA GLY A 282 -11.32 -15.40 -20.64
C GLY A 282 -12.40 -14.40 -21.05
N THR A 283 -13.21 -14.78 -22.03
CA THR A 283 -14.40 -14.01 -22.41
C THR A 283 -15.41 -14.03 -21.27
N PRO A 284 -16.00 -12.88 -20.89
CA PRO A 284 -17.12 -12.89 -19.95
C PRO A 284 -18.23 -13.75 -20.56
N GLU A 285 -18.64 -14.82 -19.88
CA GLU A 285 -19.85 -15.54 -20.29
C GLU A 285 -20.99 -14.52 -20.26
N SER A 286 -21.49 -14.17 -21.45
CA SER A 286 -22.68 -13.33 -21.55
C SER A 286 -23.79 -14.07 -20.82
N SER A 287 -24.16 -13.57 -19.64
CA SER A 287 -25.31 -14.07 -18.90
C SER A 287 -26.51 -14.05 -19.84
N ARG A 288 -26.97 -15.24 -20.22
CA ARG A 288 -28.23 -15.47 -20.91
C ARG A 288 -29.39 -15.36 -19.93
#